data_AF-A0A485KDG5-F1
#
_entry.id   AF-A0A485KDG5-F1
#
_cell.length_a   1.000
_cell.length_b   1.000
_cell.length_c   1.000
_cell.angle_alpha   90.00
_cell.angle_beta   90.00
_cell.angle_gamma   90.00
#
_symmetry.space_group_name_H-M   'P 1'
#
loop_
_entity.id
_entity.type
_entity.pdbx_description
1 polymer ?
#
loop_
_entity_poly.entity_id
_entity_poly.type
_entity_poly.pdbx_seq_one_letter_code
_entity_poly.pdbx_strand_id
1 'polypeptide(L)'
;MDPASSHHTGREECMAWLNNLGVVDPWRIHHSQDRVFSSPKGKYRLDYILVDEPLMRASYHDASYFRSVDIKEHMCHMVTLQATPHTTERSYWQLPKELLAIPEVTNTIIAEAKGLLPVLRVSPNPGVKTWGRLFRELGNYE
;
A
#
# COMPACT_ATOMS: atom_id res chain seq x y z
N MET A 1 6.73 -38.15 18.54
CA MET A 1 7.60 -36.96 18.62
C MET A 1 7.72 -36.43 17.21
N ASP A 2 6.98 -35.39 16.85
CA ASP A 2 7.08 -34.78 15.53
C ASP A 2 8.41 -34.03 15.41
N PRO A 3 9.18 -34.23 14.33
CA PRO A 3 10.40 -33.49 14.11
C PRO A 3 10.01 -32.05 13.81
N ALA A 4 10.72 -31.13 14.46
CA ALA A 4 10.54 -29.69 14.33
C ALA A 4 10.37 -29.30 12.86
N SER A 5 9.16 -28.87 12.48
CA SER A 5 8.93 -28.12 11.27
C SER A 5 9.77 -26.85 11.37
N SER A 6 10.94 -26.87 10.74
CA SER A 6 11.79 -25.69 10.66
C SER A 6 11.02 -24.62 9.88
N HIS A 7 10.45 -23.66 10.61
CA HIS A 7 9.71 -22.52 10.05
C HIS A 7 10.62 -21.54 9.24
N HIS A 8 11.83 -21.96 8.88
CA HIS A 8 12.84 -21.15 8.18
C HIS A 8 13.28 -21.72 6.83
N THR A 9 12.77 -22.89 6.43
CA THR A 9 13.09 -23.48 5.12
C THR A 9 12.56 -22.55 4.02
N GLY A 10 13.45 -21.87 3.30
CA GLY A 10 13.13 -20.88 2.27
C GLY A 10 13.40 -19.41 2.64
N ARG A 11 13.78 -19.10 3.88
CA ARG A 11 14.13 -17.71 4.26
C ARG A 11 15.36 -17.22 3.51
N GLU A 12 16.42 -18.02 3.49
CA GLU A 12 17.69 -17.65 2.85
C GLU A 12 17.52 -17.48 1.33
N GLU A 13 16.80 -18.41 0.70
CA GLU A 13 16.46 -18.34 -0.73
C GLU A 13 15.61 -17.11 -1.06
N CYS A 14 14.60 -16.81 -0.24
CA CYS A 14 13.79 -15.61 -0.38
C CYS A 14 14.63 -14.34 -0.23
N MET A 15 15.51 -14.27 0.78
CA MET A 15 16.40 -13.13 0.96
C MET A 15 17.37 -12.97 -0.22
N ALA A 16 17.93 -14.07 -0.74
CA ALA A 16 18.77 -14.05 -1.92
C ALA A 16 18.01 -13.56 -3.16
N TRP A 17 16.77 -14.01 -3.33
CA TRP A 17 15.90 -13.57 -4.42
C TRP A 17 15.57 -12.08 -4.34
N LEU A 18 15.18 -11.58 -3.17
CA LEU A 18 14.91 -10.15 -2.94
C LEU A 18 16.16 -9.29 -3.17
N ASN A 19 17.32 -9.76 -2.72
CA ASN A 19 18.59 -9.07 -2.94
C ASN A 19 18.94 -9.01 -4.43
N ASN A 20 18.70 -10.08 -5.18
CA ASN A 20 18.90 -10.10 -6.63
C ASN A 20 17.94 -9.17 -7.38
N LEU A 21 16.73 -8.95 -6.86
CA LEU A 21 15.80 -7.96 -7.38
C LEU A 21 16.21 -6.51 -7.05
N GLY A 22 17.19 -6.31 -6.15
CA GLY A 22 17.64 -4.99 -5.73
C GLY A 22 16.57 -4.21 -4.95
N VAL A 23 15.66 -4.93 -4.29
CA VAL A 23 14.59 -4.32 -3.49
C VAL A 23 14.90 -4.35 -2.01
N VAL A 24 14.45 -3.31 -1.31
CA VAL A 24 14.64 -3.12 0.12
C VAL A 24 13.30 -2.95 0.82
N ASP A 25 13.29 -3.16 2.14
CA ASP A 25 12.16 -2.87 3.02
C ASP A 25 12.36 -1.48 3.66
N PRO A 26 11.66 -0.43 3.18
CA PRO A 26 11.81 0.93 3.69
C PRO A 26 11.52 1.05 5.18
N TRP A 27 10.52 0.30 5.66
CA TRP A 27 10.12 0.36 7.06
C TRP A 27 11.21 -0.18 7.96
N ARG A 28 11.84 -1.31 7.60
CA ARG A 28 12.95 -1.87 8.38
C ARG A 28 14.19 -0.99 8.36
N ILE A 29 14.47 -0.31 7.24
CA ILE A 29 15.60 0.63 7.17
C ILE A 29 15.39 1.80 8.14
N HIS A 30 14.19 2.40 8.12
CA HIS A 30 13.88 3.53 9.01
C HIS A 30 13.74 3.09 10.47
N HIS A 31 13.13 1.92 10.73
CA HIS A 31 12.83 1.39 12.07
C HIS A 31 13.66 0.14 12.36
N SER A 32 14.99 0.28 12.32
CA SER A 32 15.91 -0.88 12.37
C SER A 32 15.73 -1.78 13.59
N GLN A 33 15.42 -1.20 14.76
CA GLN A 33 15.30 -1.92 16.03
C GLN A 33 13.86 -2.24 16.42
N ASP A 34 12.87 -1.67 15.73
CA ASP A 34 11.49 -1.78 16.17
C ASP A 34 10.86 -3.10 15.74
N ARG A 35 9.90 -3.55 16.53
CA ARG A 35 9.07 -4.70 16.22
C ARG A 35 7.66 -4.22 15.90
N VAL A 36 7.16 -4.64 14.75
CA VAL A 36 5.77 -4.45 14.34
C VAL A 36 5.21 -5.79 13.90
N PHE A 37 3.93 -6.02 14.17
CA PHE A 37 3.24 -7.26 13.83
C PHE A 37 2.00 -6.92 13.04
N SER A 38 1.99 -7.27 11.76
CA SER A 38 0.89 -6.96 10.86
C SER A 38 -0.13 -8.10 10.74
N SER A 39 0.21 -9.31 11.20
CA SER A 39 -0.66 -10.49 11.17
C SER A 39 -1.89 -10.36 12.10
N PRO A 40 -2.99 -11.10 11.85
CA PRO A 40 -4.22 -11.06 12.67
C PRO A 40 -4.02 -11.38 14.13
N LYS A 41 -3.09 -12.29 14.42
CA LYS A 41 -2.80 -12.71 15.79
C LYS A 41 -1.69 -11.88 16.44
N GLY A 42 -1.24 -10.81 15.79
CA GLY A 42 -0.18 -9.93 16.29
C GLY A 42 1.14 -10.64 16.55
N LYS A 43 1.42 -11.75 15.83
CA LYS A 43 2.58 -12.60 16.08
C LYS A 43 3.71 -12.38 15.08
N TYR A 44 3.37 -12.04 13.83
CA TYR A 44 4.34 -11.91 12.75
C TYR A 44 4.11 -10.62 11.96
N ARG A 45 5.18 -10.14 11.33
CA ARG A 45 5.10 -9.13 10.27
C ARG A 45 5.03 -9.85 8.93
N LEU A 46 3.89 -9.76 8.26
CA LEU A 46 3.59 -10.48 7.02
C LEU A 46 3.38 -9.54 5.83
N ASP A 47 3.04 -8.29 6.09
CA ASP A 47 2.64 -7.32 5.07
C ASP A 47 3.82 -6.38 4.80
N TYR A 48 4.46 -6.54 3.64
CA TYR A 48 5.66 -5.79 3.24
C TYR A 48 5.37 -4.96 2.01
N ILE A 49 5.94 -3.75 1.96
CA ILE A 49 6.08 -2.98 0.73
C ILE A 49 7.58 -2.92 0.47
N LEU A 50 8.01 -3.52 -0.63
CA LEU A 50 9.40 -3.53 -1.05
C LEU A 50 9.58 -2.51 -2.17
N VAL A 51 10.67 -1.77 -2.13
CA VAL A 51 10.96 -0.67 -3.05
C VAL A 51 12.35 -0.90 -3.63
N ASP A 52 12.57 -0.59 -4.90
CA ASP A 52 13.92 -0.66 -5.47
C ASP A 52 14.86 0.31 -4.75
N GLU A 53 16.12 -0.11 -4.57
CA GLU A 53 17.12 0.66 -3.83
C GLU A 53 17.35 2.08 -4.41
N PRO A 54 17.43 2.29 -5.75
CA PRO A 54 17.50 3.63 -6.32
C PRO A 54 16.32 4.53 -5.97
N LEU A 55 15.09 4.05 -6.11
CA LEU A 55 13.87 4.81 -5.80
C LEU A 55 13.77 5.15 -4.32
N MET A 56 14.13 4.20 -3.45
CA MET A 56 14.23 4.41 -2.01
C MET A 56 15.18 5.57 -1.70
N ARG A 57 16.39 5.57 -2.25
CA ARG A 57 17.35 6.67 -2.02
C ARG A 57 16.88 8.01 -2.56
N ALA A 58 16.21 8.02 -3.71
CA ALA A 58 15.86 9.25 -4.41
C ALA A 58 14.59 9.91 -3.86
N SER A 59 13.63 9.13 -3.38
CA SER A 59 12.27 9.63 -3.15
C SER A 59 11.66 9.24 -1.82
N TYR A 60 12.30 8.40 -1.00
CA TYR A 60 11.69 8.00 0.27
C TYR A 60 11.43 9.20 1.19
N HIS A 61 10.23 9.24 1.77
CA HIS A 61 9.87 10.20 2.80
C HIS A 61 9.57 9.51 4.13
N ASP A 62 8.68 8.52 4.14
CA ASP A 62 8.26 7.85 5.38
C ASP A 62 7.68 6.44 5.13
N ALA A 63 7.64 5.60 6.16
CA ALA A 63 6.97 4.30 6.14
C ALA A 63 6.34 3.99 7.50
N SER A 64 5.10 3.49 7.51
CA SER A 64 4.37 3.27 8.75
C SER A 64 3.38 2.11 8.64
N TYR A 65 3.07 1.50 9.79
CA TYR A 65 1.94 0.60 9.92
C TYR A 65 0.83 1.26 10.75
N PHE A 66 -0.42 1.05 10.35
CA PHE A 66 -1.58 1.58 11.06
C PHE A 66 -2.75 0.59 11.04
N ARG A 67 -3.76 0.84 11.86
CA ARG A 67 -5.01 0.06 11.86
C ARG A 67 -6.07 0.80 11.05
N SER A 68 -6.73 0.08 10.15
CA SER A 68 -7.95 0.55 9.50
C SER A 68 -9.17 0.13 10.34
N VAL A 69 -10.27 0.89 10.22
CA VAL A 69 -11.55 0.53 10.83
C VAL A 69 -12.15 -0.68 10.12
N ASP A 70 -11.95 -0.76 8.80
CA ASP A 70 -12.52 -1.78 7.93
C ASP A 70 -11.70 -3.08 7.94
N ILE A 71 -10.36 -2.96 7.99
CA ILE A 71 -9.45 -4.11 7.98
C ILE A 71 -9.03 -4.42 9.41
N LYS A 72 -9.77 -5.33 10.06
CA LYS A 72 -9.53 -5.71 11.47
C LYS A 72 -8.46 -6.77 11.65
N GLU A 73 -8.31 -7.64 10.65
CA GLU A 73 -7.43 -8.80 10.73
C GLU A 73 -5.98 -8.48 10.40
N HIS A 74 -5.67 -7.35 9.75
CA HIS A 74 -4.28 -7.02 9.44
C HIS A 74 -3.98 -5.56 9.77
N MET A 75 -2.72 -5.24 10.05
CA MET A 75 -2.27 -3.85 10.00
C MET A 75 -2.06 -3.44 8.54
N CYS A 76 -2.53 -2.25 8.18
CA CYS A 76 -2.22 -1.63 6.91
C CYS A 76 -0.77 -1.14 6.92
N HIS A 77 -0.05 -1.36 5.83
CA HIS A 77 1.31 -0.86 5.63
C HIS A 77 1.30 0.24 4.58
N MET A 78 2.03 1.33 4.83
CA MET A 78 2.13 2.47 3.93
C MET A 78 3.57 2.92 3.79
N VAL A 79 3.96 3.24 2.56
CA VAL A 79 5.20 3.92 2.23
C VAL A 79 4.85 5.22 1.51
N THR A 80 5.40 6.32 1.98
CA THR A 80 5.25 7.64 1.38
C THR A 80 6.52 7.97 0.60
N LEU A 81 6.36 8.25 -0.69
CA LEU A 81 7.42 8.72 -1.56
C LEU A 81 7.18 10.19 -1.92
N GLN A 82 8.26 10.96 -2.04
CA GLN A 82 8.27 12.30 -2.57
C GLN A 82 7.89 12.29 -4.05
N ALA A 83 7.11 13.29 -4.46
CA ALA A 83 6.68 13.42 -5.84
C ALA A 83 7.89 13.62 -6.76
N THR A 84 8.18 12.60 -7.56
CA THR A 84 9.23 12.66 -8.57
C THR A 84 8.58 12.82 -9.94
N PRO A 85 9.00 13.79 -10.78
CA PRO A 85 8.51 13.92 -12.15
C PRO A 85 8.75 12.62 -12.91
N HIS A 86 7.70 12.03 -13.46
CA HIS A 86 7.80 10.83 -14.29
C HIS A 86 6.88 10.98 -15.49
N THR A 87 7.33 10.46 -16.63
CA THR A 87 6.49 10.34 -17.82
C THR A 87 5.54 9.16 -17.62
N THR A 88 4.25 9.43 -17.53
CA THR A 88 3.24 8.38 -17.49
C THR A 88 3.06 7.82 -18.89
N GLU A 89 3.50 6.58 -19.10
CA GLU A 89 3.07 5.81 -20.26
C GLU A 89 1.68 5.23 -20.02
N ARG A 90 1.00 4.84 -21.11
CA ARG A 90 -0.36 4.31 -21.04
C ARG A 90 -0.33 2.94 -20.35
N SER A 91 -0.84 2.86 -19.13
CA SER A 91 -0.96 1.59 -18.42
C SER A 91 -2.04 0.70 -19.05
N TYR A 92 -1.76 -0.60 -19.14
CA TYR A 92 -2.69 -1.61 -19.68
C TYR A 92 -3.82 -1.95 -18.70
N TRP A 93 -3.74 -1.52 -17.44
CA TRP A 93 -4.78 -1.76 -16.45
C TRP A 93 -6.07 -1.01 -16.83
N GLN A 94 -7.00 -1.76 -17.40
CA GLN A 94 -8.33 -1.29 -17.74
C GLN A 94 -9.29 -1.73 -16.65
N LEU A 95 -10.21 -0.82 -16.26
CA LEU A 95 -11.35 -1.17 -15.42
C LEU A 95 -12.14 -2.30 -16.12
N PRO A 96 -12.35 -3.47 -15.47
CA PRO A 96 -13.22 -4.50 -16.00
C PRO A 96 -14.62 -3.91 -16.21
N LYS A 97 -15.08 -3.89 -17.47
CA LYS A 97 -16.34 -3.21 -17.84
C LYS A 97 -17.55 -3.91 -17.22
N GLU A 98 -17.40 -5.18 -16.89
CA GLU A 98 -18.40 -6.01 -16.21
C GLU A 98 -18.73 -5.45 -14.82
N LEU A 99 -17.76 -4.83 -14.13
CA LEU A 99 -18.03 -4.18 -12.84
C LEU A 99 -18.94 -2.96 -12.98
N LEU A 100 -18.93 -2.28 -14.13
CA LEU A 100 -19.84 -1.18 -14.40
C LEU A 100 -21.29 -1.63 -14.66
N ALA A 101 -21.50 -2.93 -14.92
CA ALA A 101 -22.83 -3.50 -15.02
C ALA A 101 -23.49 -3.68 -13.64
N ILE A 102 -22.72 -3.65 -12.56
CA ILE A 102 -23.21 -3.75 -11.18
C ILE A 102 -23.66 -2.34 -10.74
N PRO A 103 -24.98 -2.11 -10.51
CA PRO A 103 -25.50 -0.78 -10.18
C PRO A 103 -24.86 -0.18 -8.93
N GLU A 104 -24.58 -1.00 -7.91
CA GLU A 104 -23.95 -0.59 -6.66
C GLU A 104 -22.56 0.01 -6.92
N VAL A 105 -21.74 -0.66 -7.73
CA VAL A 105 -20.39 -0.20 -8.09
C VAL A 105 -20.48 1.13 -8.84
N THR A 106 -21.33 1.21 -9.87
CA THR A 106 -21.48 2.42 -10.68
C THR A 106 -22.02 3.59 -9.87
N ASN A 107 -23.01 3.37 -9.01
CA ASN A 107 -23.58 4.41 -8.16
C ASN A 107 -22.56 4.94 -7.16
N THR A 108 -21.75 4.06 -6.55
CA THR A 108 -20.67 4.45 -5.64
C THR A 108 -19.62 5.29 -6.36
N ILE A 109 -19.12 4.84 -7.52
CA ILE A 109 -18.14 5.60 -8.32
C ILE A 109 -18.67 6.99 -8.66
N ILE A 110 -19.93 7.10 -9.10
CA ILE A 110 -20.55 8.38 -9.46
C ILE A 110 -20.69 9.28 -8.22
N ALA A 111 -21.13 8.73 -7.08
CA ALA A 111 -21.32 9.47 -5.85
C ALA A 111 -19.99 10.03 -5.32
N GLU A 112 -18.95 9.20 -5.28
CA GLU A 112 -17.60 9.61 -4.88
C GLU A 112 -17.03 10.67 -5.81
N ALA A 113 -17.13 10.46 -7.13
CA ALA A 113 -16.65 11.43 -8.13
C ALA A 113 -17.35 12.79 -7.97
N LYS A 114 -18.68 12.80 -7.74
CA LYS A 114 -19.44 14.02 -7.45
C LYS A 114 -19.01 14.67 -6.14
N GLY A 115 -18.68 13.90 -5.11
CA GLY A 115 -18.18 14.40 -3.84
C GLY A 115 -16.76 14.98 -3.90
N LEU A 116 -15.93 14.48 -4.81
CA LEU A 116 -14.55 14.92 -5.02
C LEU A 116 -14.42 16.15 -5.92
N LEU A 117 -15.29 16.26 -6.94
CA LEU A 117 -15.18 17.30 -7.97
C LEU A 117 -15.19 18.75 -7.44
N PRO A 118 -16.03 19.13 -6.44
CA PRO A 118 -15.99 20.48 -5.87
C PRO A 118 -14.68 20.76 -5.12
N VAL A 119 -14.15 19.76 -4.41
CA VAL A 119 -12.90 19.88 -3.64
C VAL A 119 -11.71 20.07 -4.57
N LEU A 120 -11.68 19.32 -5.69
CA LEU A 120 -10.64 19.42 -6.70
C LEU A 120 -10.56 20.82 -7.33
N ARG A 121 -11.72 21.42 -7.63
CA ARG A 121 -11.79 22.73 -8.31
C ARG A 121 -11.22 23.89 -7.49
N VAL A 122 -11.26 23.78 -6.16
CA VAL A 122 -10.83 24.85 -5.25
C VAL A 122 -9.52 24.55 -4.54
N SER A 123 -8.96 23.34 -4.72
CA SER A 123 -7.74 22.94 -4.03
C SER A 123 -6.51 23.57 -4.71
N PRO A 124 -5.61 24.21 -3.95
CA PRO A 124 -4.33 24.71 -4.49
C PRO A 124 -3.40 23.57 -4.92
N ASN A 125 -3.61 22.36 -4.39
CA ASN A 125 -2.90 21.13 -4.75
C ASN A 125 -3.93 20.00 -4.93
N PRO A 126 -4.60 19.92 -6.10
CA PRO A 126 -5.67 18.97 -6.32
C PRO A 126 -5.21 17.53 -6.09
N GLY A 127 -4.06 17.14 -6.65
CA GLY A 127 -3.52 15.78 -6.53
C GLY A 127 -3.39 15.26 -5.10
N VAL A 128 -2.80 16.02 -4.19
CA VAL A 128 -2.50 15.59 -2.81
C VAL A 128 -3.76 15.32 -1.98
N LYS A 129 -4.82 16.12 -2.17
CA LYS A 129 -6.06 15.95 -1.40
C LYS A 129 -6.98 14.87 -1.96
N THR A 130 -6.98 14.62 -3.28
CA THR A 130 -7.77 13.53 -3.88
C THR A 130 -7.30 12.17 -3.38
N TRP A 131 -6.00 11.88 -3.46
CA TRP A 131 -5.47 10.60 -3.01
C TRP A 131 -5.63 10.45 -1.49
N GLY A 132 -5.27 11.47 -0.71
CA GLY A 132 -5.41 11.42 0.75
C GLY A 132 -6.85 11.31 1.26
N ARG A 133 -7.86 11.75 0.50
CA ARG A 133 -9.28 11.57 0.84
C ARG A 133 -9.80 10.21 0.40
N LEU A 134 -9.48 9.75 -0.81
CA LEU A 134 -9.85 8.42 -1.30
C LEU A 134 -9.29 7.32 -0.39
N PHE A 135 -8.02 7.43 0.05
CA PHE A 135 -7.42 6.48 1.00
C PHE A 135 -8.02 6.53 2.41
N ARG A 136 -8.61 7.67 2.80
CA ARG A 136 -9.34 7.78 4.08
C ARG A 136 -10.78 7.26 3.98
N GLU A 137 -11.43 7.40 2.83
CA GLU A 137 -12.82 6.97 2.61
C GLU A 137 -12.90 5.48 2.25
N LEU A 138 -11.92 4.90 1.55
CA LEU A 138 -11.76 3.45 1.39
C LEU A 138 -11.38 2.70 2.69
N GLY A 139 -11.18 3.44 3.78
CA GLY A 139 -11.08 2.93 5.16
C GLY A 139 -12.30 3.26 6.02
N ASN A 140 -13.40 3.68 5.38
CA ASN A 140 -14.71 3.94 5.99
C ASN A 140 -15.88 3.36 5.16
N TYR A 141 -15.67 2.35 4.30
CA TYR A 141 -16.77 1.67 3.62
C TYR A 141 -17.05 0.35 4.35
N GLU A 142 -18.20 0.33 5.05
CA GLU A 142 -18.77 -0.76 5.86
C GLU A 142 -18.79 -2.15 5.19
#